data_AF-A0AA51HHK4-F1
#
_entry.id   AF-A0AA51HHK4-F1
#
_cell.length_a   1.000
_cell.length_b   1.000
_cell.length_c   1.000
_cell.angle_alpha   90.00
_cell.angle_beta   90.00
_cell.angle_gamma   90.00
#
_symmetry.space_group_name_H-M   'P 1'
#
loop_
_entity.id
_entity.type
_entity.pdbx_description
1 polymer ?
#
loop_
_entity_poly.entity_id
_entity_poly.type
_entity_poly.pdbx_seq_one_letter_code
_entity_poly.pdbx_strand_id
1 'polypeptide(L)'
;MKNIEEIIKSIQEGNVKLELINDSNILDSSQTLINKDEYTIVTIIEDDKAFKAIYKKDDEYFYVERIYCADEAQTGSCNMEYEKLYKIL
;
A
#
# COMPACT_ATOMS: atom_id res chain seq x y z
N MET A 1 -22.19 4.13 -0.34
CA MET A 1 -20.89 3.42 -0.37
C MET A 1 -20.38 3.46 -1.79
N LYS A 2 -19.16 3.96 -2.04
CA LYS A 2 -18.51 3.82 -3.36
C LYS A 2 -18.35 2.32 -3.66
N ASN A 3 -18.61 1.90 -4.90
CA ASN A 3 -18.38 0.52 -5.31
C ASN A 3 -16.87 0.26 -5.28
N ILE A 4 -16.44 -0.84 -4.68
CA ILE A 4 -15.02 -1.19 -4.61
C ILE A 4 -14.37 -1.29 -5.99
N GLU A 5 -15.12 -1.75 -7.00
CA GLU A 5 -14.65 -1.83 -8.38
C GLU A 5 -14.33 -0.45 -8.96
N GLU A 6 -15.12 0.57 -8.61
CA GLU A 6 -14.86 1.96 -9.03
C GLU A 6 -13.61 2.53 -8.35
N ILE A 7 -13.37 2.18 -7.09
CA ILE A 7 -12.17 2.59 -6.35
C ILE A 7 -10.93 1.98 -6.99
N ILE A 8 -10.93 0.66 -7.23
CA ILE A 8 -9.82 -0.06 -7.86
C ILE A 8 -9.50 0.56 -9.23
N LYS A 9 -10.55 0.76 -10.05
CA LYS A 9 -10.40 1.37 -11.37
C LYS A 9 -9.84 2.79 -11.28
N SER A 10 -10.32 3.61 -10.35
CA SER A 10 -9.83 4.98 -10.17
C SER A 10 -8.37 5.04 -9.75
N ILE A 11 -7.89 4.08 -8.95
CA ILE A 11 -6.47 3.94 -8.59
C ILE A 11 -5.65 3.58 -9.83
N GLN A 12 -6.09 2.57 -10.59
CA GLN A 12 -5.39 2.11 -11.80
C GLN A 12 -5.31 3.18 -12.89
N GLU A 13 -6.34 4.02 -13.01
CA GLU A 13 -6.40 5.13 -13.96
C GLU A 13 -5.71 6.41 -13.46
N GLY A 14 -5.25 6.46 -12.20
CA GLY A 14 -4.63 7.65 -11.60
C GLY A 14 -5.62 8.79 -11.30
N ASN A 15 -6.92 8.51 -11.29
CA ASN A 15 -8.00 9.48 -11.08
C ASN A 15 -8.47 9.54 -9.61
N VAL A 16 -7.88 8.71 -8.75
CA VAL A 16 -8.18 8.68 -7.33
C VAL A 16 -7.59 9.88 -6.60
N LYS A 17 -8.34 10.46 -5.67
CA LYS A 17 -7.80 11.47 -4.76
C LYS A 17 -7.26 10.77 -3.51
N LEU A 18 -5.96 10.91 -3.28
CA LEU A 18 -5.26 10.30 -2.15
C LEU A 18 -4.78 11.38 -1.18
N GLU A 19 -4.92 11.09 0.12
CA GLU A 19 -4.29 11.85 1.19
C GLU A 19 -3.20 10.99 1.81
N LEU A 20 -1.95 11.47 1.79
CA LEU A 20 -0.81 10.77 2.39
C LEU A 20 -0.93 10.82 3.91
N ILE A 21 -1.03 9.65 4.55
CA ILE A 21 -1.07 9.52 6.01
C ILE A 21 0.32 9.25 6.56
N ASN A 22 1.06 8.37 5.90
CA ASN A 22 2.37 7.94 6.36
C ASN A 22 3.27 7.58 5.18
N ASP A 23 4.55 7.85 5.36
CA ASP A 23 5.65 7.67 4.42
C ASP A 23 6.87 7.23 5.25
N SER A 24 7.25 5.95 5.13
CA SER A 24 8.21 5.30 6.02
C SER A 24 9.16 4.34 5.30
N ASN A 25 10.42 4.34 5.73
CA ASN A 25 11.35 3.24 5.44
C ASN A 25 11.13 2.10 6.44
N ILE A 26 11.05 0.88 5.95
CA ILE A 26 10.92 -0.34 6.75
C ILE A 26 12.22 -1.13 6.60
N LEU A 27 12.89 -1.35 7.74
CA LEU A 27 14.13 -2.15 7.83
C LEU A 27 13.88 -3.60 8.20
N ASP A 28 12.68 -3.90 8.72
CA ASP A 28 12.23 -5.22 9.12
C ASP A 28 10.82 -5.42 8.55
N SER A 29 10.67 -6.35 7.59
CA SER A 29 9.41 -6.59 6.88
C SER A 29 8.26 -7.06 7.79
N SER A 30 8.54 -7.42 9.05
CA SER A 30 7.52 -7.65 10.08
C SER A 30 6.88 -6.36 10.62
N GLN A 31 7.52 -5.20 10.43
CA GLN A 31 7.03 -3.89 10.83
C GLN A 31 6.25 -3.24 9.68
N THR A 32 5.00 -3.64 9.50
CA THR A 32 4.12 -3.07 8.47
C THR A 32 3.28 -1.93 9.04
N LEU A 33 3.03 -0.86 8.28
CA LEU A 33 2.17 0.27 8.71
C LEU A 33 0.72 -0.15 8.92
N ILE A 34 0.29 -1.22 8.24
CA ILE A 34 -1.02 -1.80 8.43
C ILE A 34 -0.98 -2.86 9.53
N ASN A 35 -1.73 -2.61 10.61
CA ASN A 35 -2.07 -3.65 11.56
C ASN A 35 -3.18 -4.55 10.98
N LYS A 36 -2.85 -5.82 10.69
CA LYS A 36 -3.79 -6.77 10.08
C LYS A 36 -5.02 -7.08 10.95
N ASP A 37 -4.96 -6.79 12.25
CA ASP A 37 -6.10 -6.95 13.15
C ASP A 37 -7.12 -5.80 13.04
N GLU A 38 -6.69 -4.63 12.53
CA GLU A 38 -7.54 -3.43 12.41
C GLU A 38 -8.01 -3.17 10.97
N TYR A 39 -7.33 -3.74 9.99
CA TYR A 39 -7.58 -3.49 8.57
C TYR A 39 -7.96 -4.78 7.85
N THR A 40 -9.08 -4.75 7.13
CA THR A 40 -9.48 -5.84 6.24
C THR A 40 -8.90 -5.62 4.86
N ILE A 41 -8.14 -6.60 4.33
CA ILE A 41 -7.69 -6.57 2.93
C ILE A 41 -8.90 -6.65 2.02
N VAL A 42 -9.04 -5.69 1.11
CA VAL A 42 -10.10 -5.66 0.12
C VAL A 42 -9.62 -6.19 -1.22
N THR A 43 -8.44 -5.74 -1.66
CA THR A 43 -7.78 -6.27 -2.85
C THR A 43 -6.27 -6.10 -2.76
N ILE A 44 -5.55 -6.98 -3.46
CA ILE A 44 -4.11 -6.91 -3.65
C ILE A 44 -3.85 -6.66 -5.13
N ILE A 45 -3.01 -5.68 -5.40
CA ILE A 45 -2.52 -5.27 -6.71
C ILE A 45 -1.00 -5.46 -6.65
N GLU A 46 -0.54 -6.70 -6.82
CA GLU A 46 0.88 -7.03 -6.71
C GLU A 46 1.55 -7.00 -8.08
N ASP A 47 2.76 -6.44 -8.14
CA ASP A 47 3.68 -6.52 -9.27
C ASP A 47 5.08 -6.96 -8.78
N ASP A 48 5.99 -7.32 -9.70
CA ASP A 48 7.31 -7.86 -9.35
C ASP A 48 8.19 -6.91 -8.52
N LYS A 49 7.85 -5.61 -8.45
CA LYS A 49 8.66 -4.56 -7.81
C LYS A 49 7.98 -3.92 -6.61
N ALA A 50 6.66 -3.97 -6.57
CA ALA A 50 5.87 -3.30 -5.58
C ALA A 50 4.65 -4.14 -5.19
N PHE A 51 4.39 -4.18 -3.89
CA PHE A 51 3.12 -4.63 -3.35
C PHE A 51 2.21 -3.42 -3.19
N LYS A 52 1.05 -3.46 -3.83
CA LYS A 52 -0.01 -2.48 -3.59
C LYS A 52 -1.25 -3.19 -3.10
N ALA A 53 -1.98 -2.56 -2.19
CA ALA A 53 -3.22 -3.14 -1.68
C ALA A 53 -4.19 -2.06 -1.24
N ILE A 54 -5.47 -2.40 -1.32
CA ILE A 54 -6.55 -1.60 -0.76
C ILE A 54 -7.03 -2.28 0.50
N TYR A 55 -7.09 -1.53 1.59
CA TYR A 55 -7.62 -1.96 2.87
C TYR A 55 -8.89 -1.19 3.23
N LYS A 56 -9.76 -1.82 4.01
CA LYS A 56 -10.89 -1.18 4.68
C LYS A 56 -10.65 -1.19 6.18
N LYS A 57 -10.86 -0.05 6.83
CA LYS A 57 -10.97 0.06 8.29
C LYS A 57 -12.17 0.93 8.60
N ASP A 58 -13.04 0.43 9.47
CA ASP A 58 -14.36 0.99 9.75
C ASP A 58 -15.17 1.16 8.45
N ASP A 59 -15.29 2.39 7.93
CA ASP A 59 -15.95 2.73 6.66
C ASP A 59 -15.07 3.51 5.68
N GLU A 60 -13.77 3.54 5.94
CA GLU A 60 -12.78 4.24 5.12
C GLU A 60 -11.93 3.25 4.34
N TYR A 61 -11.50 3.68 3.16
CA TYR A 61 -10.59 2.90 2.32
C TYR A 61 -9.20 3.51 2.34
N PHE A 62 -8.22 2.64 2.37
CA PHE A 62 -6.82 2.99 2.43
C PHE A 62 -6.08 2.31 1.29
N TYR A 63 -5.15 3.02 0.69
CA TYR A 63 -4.26 2.48 -0.33
C TYR A 63 -2.86 2.39 0.25
N VAL A 64 -2.25 1.21 0.14
CA VAL A 64 -0.86 0.99 0.54
C VAL A 64 -0.05 0.72 -0.71
N GLU A 65 1.12 1.33 -0.76
CA GLU A 65 2.15 1.02 -1.73
C GLU A 65 3.44 0.71 -0.97
N ARG A 66 4.00 -0.47 -1.25
CA ARG A 66 5.28 -0.92 -0.72
C ARG A 66 6.22 -1.21 -1.88
N ILE A 67 7.37 -0.56 -1.88
CA ILE A 67 8.44 -0.80 -2.83
C ILE A 67 9.46 -1.72 -2.17
N TYR A 68 9.71 -2.86 -2.81
CA TYR A 68 10.74 -3.79 -2.38
C TYR A 68 12.11 -3.32 -2.85
N CYS A 69 13.17 -3.61 -2.10
CA CYS A 69 14.55 -3.29 -2.49
C CYS A 69 14.74 -1.80 -2.84
N ALA A 70 14.21 -0.91 -2.01
CA ALA A 70 14.31 0.54 -2.22
C ALA A 70 15.76 1.07 -2.17
N ASP A 71 16.70 0.25 -1.70
CA ASP A 71 18.15 0.50 -1.70
C ASP A 71 18.83 0.16 -3.04
N GLU A 72 18.08 -0.32 -4.05
CA GLU A 72 18.58 -0.71 -5.37
C GLU A 72 19.78 -1.68 -5.34
N ALA A 73 19.86 -2.51 -4.30
CA ALA A 73 20.96 -3.45 -4.12
C ALA A 73 21.02 -4.45 -5.30
N GLN A 74 22.00 -4.29 -6.19
CA GLN A 74 22.17 -5.14 -7.38
C GLN A 74 22.80 -6.51 -7.08
N THR A 75 23.40 -6.68 -5.90
CA THR A 75 24.07 -7.92 -5.48
C THR A 75 23.92 -8.10 -3.96
N GLY A 76 23.03 -9.00 -3.51
CA GLY A 76 22.84 -9.33 -2.09
C GLY A 76 21.37 -9.48 -1.68
N SER A 77 21.14 -9.57 -0.36
CA SER A 77 19.80 -9.52 0.26
C SER A 77 19.38 -8.06 0.41
N CYS A 78 18.25 -7.67 -0.18
CA CYS A 78 17.64 -6.36 0.03
C CYS A 78 17.24 -6.20 1.49
N ASN A 79 17.57 -5.06 2.11
CA ASN A 79 17.29 -4.83 3.53
C ASN A 79 16.38 -3.62 3.78
N MET A 80 15.97 -2.91 2.72
CA MET A 80 15.13 -1.73 2.83
C MET A 80 13.90 -1.86 1.95
N GLU A 81 12.74 -1.82 2.59
CA GLU A 81 11.45 -1.62 1.96
C GLU A 81 11.02 -0.17 2.22
N TYR A 82 10.21 0.36 1.33
CA TYR A 82 9.62 1.68 1.51
C TYR A 82 8.12 1.54 1.41
N GLU A 83 7.40 2.02 2.42
CA GLU A 83 5.95 1.87 2.49
C GLU A 83 5.27 3.22 2.67
N LYS A 84 4.22 3.43 1.88
CA LYS A 84 3.33 4.57 1.97
C LYS A 84 1.92 4.11 2.26
N LEU A 85 1.27 4.84 3.14
CA LEU A 85 -0.13 4.68 3.47
C LEU A 85 -0.91 5.92 3.09
N TYR A 86 -1.97 5.72 2.32
CA TYR A 86 -2.86 6.77 1.86
C TYR A 86 -4.29 6.50 2.30
N LYS A 87 -5.03 7.56 2.60
CA LYS A 87 -6.49 7.54 2.67
C LYS A 87 -7.07 7.86 1.31
N ILE A 88 -8.10 7.11 0.92
CA ILE A 88 -8.85 7.33 -0.32
C ILE A 88 -10.04 8.26 -0.04
N LEU A 89 -10.12 9.37 -0.77
CA LEU A 89 -11.19 10.38 -0.65
C LEU A 89 -12.32 10.17 -1.67
#